data_AF-C6WYK4-F1
#
_entry.id   AF-C6WYK4-F1
#
_cell.length_a   1.000
_cell.length_b   1.000
_cell.length_c   1.000
_cell.angle_alpha   90.00
_cell.angle_beta   90.00
_cell.angle_gamma   90.00
#
_symmetry.space_group_name_H-M   'P 1'
#
loop_
_entity.id
_entity.type
_entity.pdbx_description
1 polymer ?
#
loop_
_entity_poly.entity_id
_entity_poly.type
_entity_poly.pdbx_seq_one_letter_code
_entity_poly.pdbx_strand_id
1 'polypeptide(L)'
;MTNNLINIILATCLLFSSLNLAAEQISPLNSKAEAQLLAGEACLKQTNTACAMAALAKIPSGSPYAKLLQGEIAFNNQAIDQALQLLLPLQTEPQLSTAAKISLHQYLAKTFAQLQDPEQTLIHLLQVDLALSAAPSSSQQNTATANQAQIWDLLSKLDQSELLAMRGNNTDDNFQGWVDLALAARNQDSSSSLKNWQTNYPDHAAATLASNLQLPNANQNSPQAPKLTSADAIVIRYTPISDGDHAKADAFKAGLSAALAHFGLENTILMEPSSSNNTDAQEQNLAADNTATSKLDSPYAISLDFDQTTDAALQQQTDSQTLTLGLDLNAEALQLAKFALKNAIHHVAILTTESAASAAMLSSFNSAWQQAFNLTAEHNSFNVITLPQNIAPHDASLLDIQTKINAKAHDMVILALPAADTRAIKPYLNAGTPTLAFSNIHEASSDPTLNSVRFVEIPFLLPSNTQFNAYQSAAATLTSNDLLRWYALGVDALSILATRQQASEKEVLLNGLSGAISIKHSSITRQPMMARFTYEGISQE
;
A
#
# COMPACT_ATOMS: atom_id res chain seq x y z
N MET A 1 -6.94 -1.64 -32.46
CA MET A 1 -7.83 -2.78 -32.13
C MET A 1 -7.93 -2.85 -30.63
N THR A 2 -9.11 -3.17 -30.09
CA THR A 2 -9.56 -2.84 -28.73
C THR A 2 -8.82 -3.58 -27.61
N ASN A 3 -8.58 -2.87 -26.49
CA ASN A 3 -7.97 -3.34 -25.23
C ASN A 3 -8.55 -4.65 -24.68
N ASN A 4 -9.74 -5.06 -25.13
CA ASN A 4 -10.37 -6.32 -24.74
C ASN A 4 -9.72 -7.58 -25.32
N LEU A 5 -8.96 -7.49 -26.44
CA LEU A 5 -8.28 -8.68 -26.97
C LEU A 5 -6.98 -9.01 -26.22
N ILE A 6 -6.36 -8.01 -25.58
CA ILE A 6 -5.11 -8.17 -24.83
C ILE A 6 -5.40 -8.87 -23.48
N ASN A 7 -6.50 -8.49 -22.80
CA ASN A 7 -6.91 -9.14 -21.55
C ASN A 7 -7.33 -10.61 -21.70
N ILE A 8 -7.79 -11.04 -22.87
CA ILE A 8 -8.19 -12.44 -23.11
C ILE A 8 -6.96 -13.34 -23.38
N ILE A 9 -5.86 -12.80 -23.90
CA ILE A 9 -4.63 -13.57 -24.14
C ILE A 9 -3.79 -13.70 -22.84
N LEU A 10 -3.84 -12.71 -21.95
CA LEU A 10 -3.14 -12.71 -20.65
C LEU A 10 -3.65 -13.78 -19.66
N ALA A 11 -4.93 -14.16 -19.72
CA ALA A 11 -5.52 -15.10 -18.75
C ALA A 11 -5.15 -16.58 -18.98
N THR A 12 -4.62 -16.94 -20.16
CA THR A 12 -4.36 -18.36 -20.54
C THR A 12 -2.92 -18.83 -20.38
N CYS A 13 -1.97 -17.96 -20.03
CA CYS A 13 -0.55 -18.33 -19.89
C CYS A 13 -0.07 -18.54 -18.45
N LEU A 14 -0.94 -18.37 -17.44
CA LEU A 14 -0.57 -18.43 -16.02
C LEU A 14 -0.62 -19.82 -15.37
N LEU A 15 -0.84 -20.90 -16.14
CA LEU A 15 -0.87 -22.25 -15.59
C LEU A 15 -0.02 -23.17 -16.45
N PHE A 16 0.93 -23.85 -15.82
CA PHE A 16 1.82 -24.94 -16.29
C PHE A 16 3.31 -24.59 -16.37
N SER A 17 3.92 -24.48 -15.19
CA SER A 17 5.37 -24.69 -14.99
C SER A 17 5.56 -25.89 -14.06
N SER A 18 5.52 -27.11 -14.60
CA SER A 18 6.00 -28.30 -13.90
C SER A 18 7.03 -29.03 -14.74
N LEU A 19 8.29 -28.92 -14.30
CA LEU A 19 9.39 -29.88 -14.37
C LEU A 19 9.33 -30.95 -15.48
N ASN A 20 10.20 -30.78 -16.47
CA ASN A 20 10.86 -31.91 -17.15
C ASN A 20 12.25 -31.46 -17.63
N LEU A 21 13.29 -31.82 -16.87
CA LEU A 21 14.67 -31.82 -17.38
C LEU A 21 14.89 -33.12 -18.16
N ALA A 22 14.86 -33.03 -19.49
CA ALA A 22 15.49 -34.00 -20.37
C ALA A 22 16.78 -33.38 -20.92
N ALA A 23 17.89 -34.12 -20.86
CA ALA A 23 19.17 -33.69 -21.40
C ALA A 23 19.05 -33.43 -22.92
N GLU A 24 19.34 -32.20 -23.33
CA GLU A 24 19.04 -31.68 -24.66
C GLU A 24 20.17 -32.00 -25.66
N GLN A 25 19.89 -32.86 -26.64
CA GLN A 25 20.78 -33.05 -27.80
C GLN A 25 20.53 -31.93 -28.82
N ILE A 26 21.39 -30.91 -28.82
CA ILE A 26 21.34 -29.79 -29.77
C ILE A 26 21.63 -30.31 -31.19
N SER A 27 20.63 -30.24 -32.07
CA SER A 27 20.80 -30.59 -33.48
C SER A 27 21.70 -29.56 -34.20
N PRO A 28 22.56 -29.97 -35.16
CA PRO A 28 23.52 -29.10 -35.83
C PRO A 28 22.90 -27.96 -36.67
N LEU A 29 21.59 -28.02 -36.93
CA LEU A 29 20.85 -26.94 -37.58
C LEU A 29 20.54 -25.78 -36.61
N ASN A 30 20.29 -26.10 -35.33
CA ASN A 30 19.98 -25.11 -34.29
C ASN A 30 21.23 -24.29 -33.94
N SER A 31 22.41 -24.91 -33.88
CA SER A 31 23.67 -24.19 -33.59
C SER A 31 24.05 -23.16 -34.66
N LYS A 32 23.73 -23.43 -35.94
CA LYS A 32 23.92 -22.45 -37.02
C LYS A 32 22.90 -21.32 -36.97
N ALA A 33 21.64 -21.62 -36.66
CA ALA A 33 20.59 -20.62 -36.52
C ALA A 33 20.88 -19.67 -35.34
N GLU A 34 21.29 -20.22 -34.21
CA GLU A 34 21.71 -19.47 -33.03
C GLU A 34 22.91 -18.57 -33.29
N ALA A 35 23.93 -19.06 -34.02
CA ALA A 35 25.08 -18.21 -34.37
C ALA A 35 24.68 -17.00 -35.23
N GLN A 36 23.69 -17.15 -36.13
CA GLN A 36 23.18 -16.02 -36.91
C GLN A 36 22.26 -15.09 -36.08
N LEU A 37 21.51 -15.62 -35.11
CA LEU A 37 20.79 -14.79 -34.13
C LEU A 37 21.77 -13.87 -33.40
N LEU A 38 22.83 -14.44 -32.80
CA LEU A 38 23.85 -13.67 -32.07
C LEU A 38 24.54 -12.60 -32.95
N ALA A 39 24.79 -12.93 -34.23
CA ALA A 39 25.31 -11.96 -35.18
C ALA A 39 24.31 -10.81 -35.45
N GLY A 40 23.02 -11.13 -35.57
CA GLY A 40 21.95 -10.15 -35.70
C GLY A 40 21.82 -9.24 -34.47
N GLU A 41 21.81 -9.82 -33.28
CA GLU A 41 21.80 -9.09 -31.99
C GLU A 41 22.99 -8.12 -31.87
N ALA A 42 24.18 -8.54 -32.30
CA ALA A 42 25.36 -7.68 -32.31
C ALA A 42 25.19 -6.47 -33.27
N CYS A 43 24.50 -6.66 -34.41
CA CYS A 43 24.13 -5.55 -35.29
C CYS A 43 23.10 -4.61 -34.62
N LEU A 44 22.10 -5.16 -33.93
CA LEU A 44 21.06 -4.37 -33.25
C LEU A 44 21.64 -3.52 -32.12
N LYS A 45 22.62 -4.02 -31.36
CA LYS A 45 23.35 -3.23 -30.34
C LYS A 45 24.06 -2.00 -30.94
N GLN A 46 24.37 -2.02 -32.23
CA GLN A 46 24.96 -0.91 -32.97
C GLN A 46 23.92 -0.09 -33.74
N THR A 47 22.62 -0.30 -33.48
CA THR A 47 21.50 0.34 -34.19
C THR A 47 21.50 0.10 -35.71
N ASN A 48 22.15 -0.98 -36.17
CA ASN A 48 22.26 -1.32 -37.58
C ASN A 48 21.23 -2.39 -37.99
N THR A 49 19.99 -1.97 -38.21
CA THR A 49 18.88 -2.86 -38.58
C THR A 49 19.13 -3.59 -39.91
N ALA A 50 19.80 -2.95 -40.88
CA ALA A 50 20.09 -3.58 -42.18
C ALA A 50 21.03 -4.80 -42.03
N CYS A 51 22.04 -4.69 -41.16
CA CYS A 51 22.93 -5.79 -40.80
C CYS A 51 22.15 -6.93 -40.09
N ALA A 52 21.23 -6.59 -39.19
CA ALA A 52 20.39 -7.58 -38.51
C ALA A 52 19.46 -8.32 -39.50
N MET A 53 18.87 -7.61 -40.46
CA MET A 53 18.07 -8.22 -41.53
C MET A 53 18.89 -9.15 -42.42
N ALA A 54 20.17 -8.82 -42.69
CA ALA A 54 21.07 -9.69 -43.43
C ALA A 54 21.45 -10.96 -42.67
N ALA A 55 21.56 -10.89 -41.34
CA ALA A 55 21.73 -12.07 -40.49
C ALA A 55 20.45 -12.93 -40.46
N LEU A 56 19.28 -12.30 -40.32
CA LEU A 56 17.98 -12.96 -40.35
C LEU A 56 17.75 -13.75 -41.64
N ALA A 57 18.14 -13.20 -42.80
CA ALA A 57 18.01 -13.87 -44.10
C ALA A 57 18.79 -15.19 -44.19
N LYS A 58 19.75 -15.44 -43.30
CA LYS A 58 20.54 -16.67 -43.21
C LYS A 58 19.95 -17.71 -42.27
N ILE A 59 18.87 -17.40 -41.56
CA ILE A 59 18.15 -18.30 -40.67
C ILE A 59 16.93 -18.88 -41.40
N PRO A 60 16.66 -20.20 -41.36
CA PRO A 60 15.43 -20.76 -41.92
C PRO A 60 14.18 -20.10 -41.32
N SER A 61 13.23 -19.69 -42.15
CA SER A 61 12.05 -18.90 -41.72
C SER A 61 11.14 -19.60 -40.70
N GLY A 62 11.12 -20.95 -40.70
CA GLY A 62 10.39 -21.75 -39.72
C GLY A 62 11.10 -21.91 -38.37
N SER A 63 12.35 -21.46 -38.24
CA SER A 63 13.13 -21.57 -37.02
C SER A 63 12.60 -20.63 -35.93
N PRO A 64 12.52 -21.05 -34.66
CA PRO A 64 12.17 -20.15 -33.57
C PRO A 64 13.19 -19.01 -33.40
N TYR A 65 14.47 -19.25 -33.73
CA TYR A 65 15.51 -18.22 -33.76
C TYR A 65 15.26 -17.13 -34.82
N ALA A 66 14.64 -17.47 -35.95
CA ALA A 66 14.26 -16.49 -36.97
C ALA A 66 13.12 -15.60 -36.46
N LYS A 67 12.11 -16.20 -35.82
CA LYS A 67 10.99 -15.45 -35.20
C LYS A 67 11.47 -14.54 -34.08
N LEU A 68 12.40 -15.01 -33.25
CA LEU A 68 13.03 -14.22 -32.20
C LEU A 68 13.70 -12.98 -32.80
N LEU A 69 14.65 -13.16 -33.72
CA LEU A 69 15.34 -12.02 -34.35
C LEU A 69 14.38 -11.07 -35.11
N GLN A 70 13.32 -11.59 -35.72
CA GLN A 70 12.27 -10.75 -36.32
C GLN A 70 11.56 -9.88 -35.28
N GLY A 71 11.22 -10.44 -34.12
CA GLY A 71 10.61 -9.69 -33.02
C GLY A 71 11.55 -8.63 -32.45
N GLU A 72 12.84 -8.94 -32.31
CA GLU A 72 13.86 -7.98 -31.87
C GLU A 72 14.03 -6.82 -32.86
N ILE A 73 14.06 -7.12 -34.16
CA ILE A 73 14.09 -6.11 -35.22
C ILE A 73 12.81 -5.25 -35.19
N ALA A 74 11.64 -5.87 -35.01
CA ALA A 74 10.37 -5.16 -34.91
C ALA A 74 10.37 -4.17 -33.72
N PHE A 75 10.86 -4.59 -32.55
CA PHE A 75 11.03 -3.70 -31.40
C PHE A 75 11.94 -2.51 -31.70
N ASN A 76 13.12 -2.75 -32.29
CA ASN A 76 14.07 -1.67 -32.64
C ASN A 76 13.47 -0.67 -33.64
N ASN A 77 12.56 -1.14 -34.50
CA ASN A 77 11.82 -0.30 -35.44
C ASN A 77 10.57 0.38 -34.81
N GLN A 78 10.40 0.31 -33.49
CA GLN A 78 9.23 0.83 -32.76
C GLN A 78 7.90 0.16 -33.16
N ALA A 79 7.93 -1.04 -33.74
CA ALA A 79 6.74 -1.82 -34.12
C ALA A 79 6.34 -2.75 -32.97
N ILE A 80 5.82 -2.17 -31.89
CA ILE A 80 5.59 -2.82 -30.58
C ILE A 80 4.57 -3.96 -30.66
N ASP A 81 3.44 -3.74 -31.33
CA ASP A 81 2.43 -4.80 -31.53
C ASP A 81 3.00 -6.00 -32.28
N GLN A 82 3.81 -5.74 -33.32
CA GLN A 82 4.45 -6.77 -34.11
C GLN A 82 5.51 -7.52 -33.30
N ALA A 83 6.30 -6.81 -32.48
CA ALA A 83 7.26 -7.42 -31.58
C ALA A 83 6.56 -8.39 -30.61
N LEU A 84 5.47 -7.97 -29.94
CA LEU A 84 4.70 -8.84 -29.04
C LEU A 84 4.12 -10.05 -29.77
N GLN A 85 3.53 -9.85 -30.94
CA GLN A 85 2.94 -10.95 -31.73
C GLN A 85 3.98 -12.02 -32.09
N LEU A 86 5.23 -11.62 -32.33
CA LEU A 86 6.32 -12.53 -32.68
C LEU A 86 6.95 -13.19 -31.44
N LEU A 87 7.11 -12.44 -30.35
CA LEU A 87 7.87 -12.87 -29.17
C LEU A 87 7.02 -13.66 -28.17
N LEU A 88 5.78 -13.26 -27.88
CA LEU A 88 4.95 -13.92 -26.86
C LEU A 88 4.80 -15.43 -27.05
N PRO A 89 4.57 -15.97 -28.27
CA PRO A 89 4.45 -17.41 -28.49
C PRO A 89 5.74 -18.20 -28.24
N LEU A 90 6.90 -17.55 -28.23
CA LEU A 90 8.19 -18.22 -28.08
C LEU A 90 8.53 -18.57 -26.63
N GLN A 91 7.78 -18.08 -25.65
CA GLN A 91 8.03 -18.36 -24.23
C GLN A 91 7.90 -19.84 -23.89
N THR A 92 7.05 -20.57 -24.61
CA THR A 92 6.84 -22.01 -24.43
C THR A 92 7.68 -22.85 -25.40
N GLU A 93 8.59 -22.26 -26.17
CA GLU A 93 9.38 -22.98 -27.18
C GLU A 93 10.53 -23.75 -26.52
N PRO A 94 10.50 -25.10 -26.53
CA PRO A 94 11.56 -25.88 -25.89
C PRO A 94 12.90 -25.74 -26.61
N GLN A 95 12.92 -25.57 -27.94
CA GLN A 95 14.13 -25.62 -28.77
C GLN A 95 15.04 -24.39 -28.65
N LEU A 96 14.65 -23.37 -27.88
CA LEU A 96 15.49 -22.19 -27.64
C LEU A 96 16.54 -22.48 -26.56
N SER A 97 17.79 -22.16 -26.87
CA SER A 97 18.88 -22.17 -25.91
C SER A 97 18.63 -21.20 -24.76
N THR A 98 19.34 -21.38 -23.63
CA THR A 98 19.27 -20.46 -22.48
C THR A 98 19.60 -19.02 -22.89
N ALA A 99 20.60 -18.81 -23.76
CA ALA A 99 20.97 -17.48 -24.25
C ALA A 99 19.83 -16.84 -25.08
N ALA A 100 19.19 -17.61 -25.95
CA ALA A 100 18.05 -17.14 -26.73
C ALA A 100 16.82 -16.84 -25.86
N LYS A 101 16.57 -17.66 -24.81
CA LYS A 101 15.51 -17.40 -23.82
C LYS A 101 15.77 -16.12 -23.03
N ILE A 102 17.04 -15.86 -22.66
CA ILE A 102 17.43 -14.58 -22.04
C ILE A 102 17.13 -13.42 -22.99
N SER A 103 17.54 -13.48 -24.27
CA SER A 103 17.25 -12.41 -25.24
C SER A 103 15.75 -12.19 -25.41
N LEU A 104 14.99 -13.28 -25.56
CA LEU A 104 13.52 -13.25 -25.65
C LEU A 104 12.89 -12.46 -24.49
N HIS A 105 13.22 -12.82 -23.25
CA HIS A 105 12.64 -12.15 -22.09
C HIS A 105 13.16 -10.71 -21.91
N GLN A 106 14.41 -10.41 -22.27
CA GLN A 106 14.91 -9.02 -22.29
C GLN A 106 14.12 -8.13 -23.27
N TYR A 107 13.81 -8.63 -24.46
CA TYR A 107 13.01 -7.87 -25.42
C TYR A 107 11.54 -7.78 -25.04
N LEU A 108 10.95 -8.83 -24.47
CA LEU A 108 9.60 -8.75 -23.90
C LEU A 108 9.54 -7.70 -22.78
N ALA A 109 10.49 -7.71 -21.83
CA ALA A 109 10.57 -6.70 -20.77
C ALA A 109 10.64 -5.27 -21.35
N LYS A 110 11.52 -5.03 -22.35
CA LYS A 110 11.60 -3.72 -23.02
C LYS A 110 10.31 -3.33 -23.73
N THR A 111 9.62 -4.29 -24.32
CA THR A 111 8.37 -4.07 -25.06
C THR A 111 7.25 -3.68 -24.10
N PHE A 112 7.09 -4.39 -22.98
CA PHE A 112 6.12 -4.04 -21.93
C PHE A 112 6.47 -2.74 -21.21
N ALA A 113 7.75 -2.43 -21.03
CA ALA A 113 8.17 -1.15 -20.46
C ALA A 113 7.71 0.04 -21.32
N GLN A 114 7.74 -0.09 -22.65
CA GLN A 114 7.20 0.94 -23.55
C GLN A 114 5.68 1.05 -23.51
N LEU A 115 4.98 -0.02 -23.14
CA LEU A 115 3.54 -0.03 -22.90
C LEU A 115 3.16 0.46 -21.51
N GLN A 116 4.14 0.85 -20.69
CA GLN A 116 3.94 1.26 -19.29
C GLN A 116 3.26 0.17 -18.45
N ASP A 117 3.61 -1.09 -18.71
CA ASP A 117 3.16 -2.24 -17.94
C ASP A 117 4.29 -2.73 -17.02
N PRO A 118 4.42 -2.17 -15.79
CA PRO A 118 5.51 -2.52 -14.89
C PRO A 118 5.42 -3.96 -14.38
N GLU A 119 4.23 -4.53 -14.28
CA GLU A 119 4.03 -5.91 -13.82
C GLU A 119 4.61 -6.90 -14.83
N GLN A 120 4.22 -6.80 -16.10
CA GLN A 120 4.76 -7.65 -17.16
C GLN A 120 6.25 -7.40 -17.40
N THR A 121 6.69 -6.14 -17.28
CA THR A 121 8.11 -5.81 -17.35
C THR A 121 8.90 -6.56 -16.26
N LEU A 122 8.43 -6.52 -15.01
CA LEU A 122 9.08 -7.21 -13.90
C LEU A 122 9.09 -8.72 -14.10
N ILE A 123 7.95 -9.33 -14.49
CA ILE A 123 7.84 -10.78 -14.74
C ILE A 123 8.94 -11.24 -15.69
N HIS A 124 9.16 -10.54 -16.80
CA HIS A 124 10.18 -10.92 -17.77
C HIS A 124 11.61 -10.66 -17.29
N LEU A 125 11.87 -9.58 -16.53
CA LEU A 125 13.18 -9.38 -15.92
C LEU A 125 13.51 -10.48 -14.90
N LEU A 126 12.52 -11.02 -14.18
CA LEU A 126 12.72 -12.16 -13.27
C LEU A 126 13.00 -13.46 -14.03
N GLN A 127 12.38 -13.68 -15.19
CA GLN A 127 12.73 -14.83 -16.04
C GLN A 127 14.17 -14.75 -16.55
N VAL A 128 14.66 -13.54 -16.86
CA VAL A 128 16.08 -13.33 -17.20
C VAL A 128 16.98 -13.66 -16.01
N ASP A 129 16.64 -13.19 -14.81
CA ASP A 129 17.43 -13.45 -13.60
C ASP A 129 17.52 -14.96 -13.32
N LEU A 130 16.38 -15.65 -13.37
CA LEU A 130 16.30 -17.11 -13.18
C LEU A 130 17.16 -17.88 -14.19
N ALA A 131 17.11 -17.50 -15.47
CA ALA A 131 17.90 -18.12 -16.52
C ALA A 131 19.41 -17.89 -16.34
N LEU A 132 19.81 -16.73 -15.83
CA LEU A 132 21.21 -16.40 -15.52
C LEU A 132 21.73 -17.17 -14.31
N SER A 133 20.90 -17.40 -13.29
CA SER A 133 21.26 -18.17 -12.09
C SER A 133 21.48 -19.66 -12.38
N ALA A 134 20.80 -20.23 -13.37
CA ALA A 134 20.89 -21.66 -13.69
C ALA A 134 22.21 -22.10 -14.36
N ALA A 135 23.01 -21.16 -14.88
CA ALA A 135 24.28 -21.45 -15.54
C ALA A 135 25.32 -20.36 -15.22
N PRO A 136 25.91 -20.35 -14.01
CA PRO A 136 26.80 -19.27 -13.58
C PRO A 136 28.16 -19.32 -14.28
N SER A 137 28.52 -18.24 -14.96
CA SER A 137 29.89 -17.93 -15.41
C SER A 137 30.24 -16.48 -15.07
N SER A 138 31.52 -16.12 -15.08
CA SER A 138 31.97 -14.76 -14.71
C SER A 138 31.40 -13.66 -15.62
N SER A 139 31.17 -13.94 -16.91
CA SER A 139 30.51 -13.01 -17.83
C SER A 139 29.00 -12.89 -17.58
N GLN A 140 28.37 -13.98 -17.15
CA GLN A 140 26.95 -13.99 -16.78
C GLN A 140 26.69 -13.30 -15.43
N GLN A 141 27.66 -13.27 -14.52
CA GLN A 141 27.54 -12.55 -13.24
C GLN A 141 27.39 -11.03 -13.44
N ASN A 142 28.16 -10.43 -14.35
CA ASN A 142 27.99 -9.01 -14.71
C ASN A 142 26.62 -8.74 -15.37
N THR A 143 26.13 -9.70 -16.16
CA THR A 143 24.83 -9.59 -16.83
C THR A 143 23.68 -9.70 -15.82
N ALA A 144 23.80 -10.57 -14.82
CA ALA A 144 22.84 -10.70 -13.73
C ALA A 144 22.76 -9.40 -12.92
N THR A 145 23.90 -8.83 -12.51
CA THR A 145 23.93 -7.53 -11.82
C THR A 145 23.28 -6.42 -12.64
N ALA A 146 23.51 -6.39 -13.97
CA ALA A 146 22.88 -5.42 -14.85
C ALA A 146 21.36 -5.62 -14.98
N ASN A 147 20.88 -6.88 -14.99
CA ASN A 147 19.46 -7.21 -14.98
C ASN A 147 18.79 -6.80 -13.66
N GLN A 148 19.42 -7.11 -12.53
CA GLN A 148 18.96 -6.70 -11.19
C GLN A 148 18.92 -5.17 -11.04
N ALA A 149 19.86 -4.45 -11.65
CA ALA A 149 19.81 -2.99 -11.71
C ALA A 149 18.60 -2.46 -12.51
N GLN A 150 18.17 -3.16 -13.58
CA GLN A 150 16.95 -2.81 -14.32
C GLN A 150 15.69 -3.09 -13.50
N ILE A 151 15.64 -4.23 -12.77
CA ILE A 151 14.56 -4.54 -11.84
C ILE A 151 14.45 -3.41 -10.79
N TRP A 152 15.58 -3.01 -10.22
CA TRP A 152 15.62 -1.93 -9.23
C TRP A 152 15.20 -0.57 -9.82
N ASP A 153 15.70 -0.21 -11.01
CA ASP A 153 15.33 1.03 -11.68
C ASP A 153 13.82 1.11 -11.99
N LEU A 154 13.21 -0.02 -12.38
CA LEU A 154 11.77 -0.14 -12.57
C LEU A 154 11.02 0.11 -11.25
N LEU A 155 11.33 -0.68 -10.22
CA LEU A 155 10.56 -0.69 -8.98
C LEU A 155 10.74 0.57 -8.13
N SER A 156 11.94 1.16 -8.14
CA SER A 156 12.24 2.36 -7.35
C SER A 156 11.53 3.63 -7.86
N LYS A 157 10.91 3.57 -9.05
CA LYS A 157 10.11 4.65 -9.65
C LYS A 157 8.63 4.54 -9.36
N LEU A 158 8.15 3.36 -8.98
CA LEU A 158 6.75 3.11 -8.68
C LEU A 158 6.38 3.63 -7.29
N ASP A 159 5.17 4.14 -7.17
CA ASP A 159 4.63 4.53 -5.87
C ASP A 159 4.09 3.33 -5.08
N GLN A 160 3.73 3.56 -3.82
CA GLN A 160 3.31 2.51 -2.90
C GLN A 160 2.05 1.82 -3.40
N SER A 161 1.12 2.59 -3.98
CA SER A 161 -0.15 2.05 -4.46
C SER A 161 0.09 1.08 -5.63
N GLU A 162 0.97 1.46 -6.56
CA GLU A 162 1.38 0.61 -7.68
C GLU A 162 2.12 -0.65 -7.21
N LEU A 163 3.06 -0.49 -6.28
CA LEU A 163 3.81 -1.61 -5.70
C LEU A 163 2.90 -2.59 -4.95
N LEU A 164 1.98 -2.10 -4.12
CA LEU A 164 1.04 -2.95 -3.39
C LEU A 164 0.05 -3.65 -4.32
N ALA A 165 -0.39 -2.99 -5.40
CA ALA A 165 -1.23 -3.62 -6.42
C ALA A 165 -0.48 -4.77 -7.11
N MET A 166 0.75 -4.52 -7.58
CA MET A 166 1.61 -5.57 -8.16
C MET A 166 1.84 -6.73 -7.18
N ARG A 167 2.14 -6.44 -5.92
CA ARG A 167 2.31 -7.44 -4.85
C ARG A 167 1.06 -8.29 -4.65
N GLY A 168 -0.12 -7.69 -4.77
CA GLY A 168 -1.42 -8.37 -4.61
C GLY A 168 -1.80 -9.26 -5.80
N ASN A 169 -1.38 -8.88 -7.01
CA ASN A 169 -1.69 -9.61 -8.25
C ASN A 169 -0.85 -10.89 -8.42
N ASN A 170 0.31 -10.98 -7.75
CA ASN A 170 1.25 -12.07 -7.93
C ASN A 170 1.69 -12.68 -6.59
N THR A 171 1.52 -13.99 -6.45
CA THR A 171 1.85 -14.75 -5.22
C THR A 171 3.23 -15.40 -5.24
N ASP A 172 4.04 -15.18 -6.28
CA ASP A 172 5.40 -15.71 -6.36
C ASP A 172 6.33 -15.01 -5.36
N ASP A 173 7.06 -15.78 -4.55
CA ASP A 173 7.89 -15.24 -3.47
C ASP A 173 9.06 -14.39 -3.98
N ASN A 174 9.63 -14.71 -5.15
CA ASN A 174 10.70 -13.92 -5.75
C ASN A 174 10.16 -12.60 -6.31
N PHE A 175 8.98 -12.63 -6.93
CA PHE A 175 8.29 -11.41 -7.32
C PHE A 175 7.97 -10.52 -6.12
N GLN A 176 7.33 -11.07 -5.08
CA GLN A 176 6.97 -10.33 -3.88
C GLN A 176 8.21 -9.81 -3.14
N GLY A 177 9.29 -10.58 -3.08
CA GLY A 177 10.54 -10.16 -2.46
C GLY A 177 11.15 -8.91 -3.12
N TRP A 178 11.12 -8.81 -4.45
CA TRP A 178 11.57 -7.60 -5.15
C TRP A 178 10.68 -6.39 -4.87
N VAL A 179 9.36 -6.57 -4.86
CA VAL A 179 8.40 -5.49 -4.54
C VAL A 179 8.56 -5.02 -3.09
N ASP A 180 8.68 -5.96 -2.15
CA ASP A 180 8.86 -5.69 -0.72
C ASP A 180 10.22 -5.03 -0.44
N LEU A 181 11.25 -5.30 -1.24
CA LEU A 181 12.53 -4.60 -1.16
C LEU A 181 12.38 -3.12 -1.52
N ALA A 182 11.62 -2.81 -2.57
CA ALA A 182 11.36 -1.44 -2.98
C ALA A 182 10.55 -0.68 -1.93
N LEU A 183 9.54 -1.32 -1.33
CA LEU A 183 8.78 -0.75 -0.21
C LEU A 183 9.69 -0.50 1.01
N ALA A 184 10.56 -1.46 1.36
CA ALA A 184 11.47 -1.34 2.51
C ALA A 184 12.49 -0.21 2.34
N ALA A 185 13.09 -0.07 1.15
CA ALA A 185 14.09 0.96 0.88
C ALA A 185 13.52 2.39 0.87
N ARG A 186 12.22 2.54 0.61
CA ARG A 186 11.51 3.82 0.60
C ARG A 186 11.00 4.25 1.97
N ASN A 187 11.13 3.39 2.98
CA ASN A 187 10.76 3.73 4.34
C ASN A 187 11.72 4.76 4.95
N GLN A 188 11.21 5.68 5.76
CA GLN A 188 12.04 6.59 6.56
C GLN A 188 12.96 5.80 7.50
N ASP A 189 12.50 4.64 8.01
CA ASP A 189 13.31 3.72 8.80
C ASP A 189 14.03 2.65 7.95
N SER A 190 14.42 2.98 6.71
CA SER A 190 14.94 2.04 5.71
C SER A 190 15.95 1.01 6.25
N SER A 191 16.86 1.38 7.15
CA SER A 191 17.77 0.44 7.81
C SER A 191 17.06 -0.73 8.50
N SER A 192 16.04 -0.43 9.32
CA SER A 192 15.22 -1.42 10.03
C SER A 192 14.34 -2.19 9.05
N SER A 193 13.69 -1.49 8.12
CA SER A 193 12.83 -2.11 7.10
C SER A 193 13.60 -3.07 6.18
N LEU A 194 14.81 -2.71 5.74
CA LEU A 194 15.69 -3.56 4.94
C LEU A 194 16.21 -4.77 5.73
N LYS A 195 16.46 -4.61 7.04
CA LYS A 195 16.84 -5.74 7.91
C LYS A 195 15.70 -6.73 8.09
N ASN A 196 14.47 -6.24 8.26
CA ASN A 196 13.27 -7.08 8.30
C ASN A 196 13.08 -7.81 6.96
N TRP A 197 13.28 -7.10 5.84
CA TRP A 197 13.25 -7.71 4.51
C TRP A 197 14.27 -8.86 4.38
N GLN A 198 15.53 -8.66 4.80
CA GLN A 198 16.56 -9.72 4.77
C GLN A 198 16.18 -10.94 5.62
N THR A 199 15.42 -10.73 6.70
CA THR A 199 14.95 -11.81 7.57
C THR A 199 13.81 -12.61 6.92
N ASN A 200 12.92 -11.92 6.20
CA ASN A 200 11.79 -12.54 5.50
C ASN A 200 12.21 -13.22 4.18
N TYR A 201 13.30 -12.74 3.56
CA TYR A 201 13.78 -13.16 2.24
C TYR A 201 15.28 -13.56 2.28
N PRO A 202 15.69 -14.53 3.12
CA PRO A 202 17.11 -14.80 3.38
C PRO A 202 17.89 -15.29 2.15
N ASP A 203 17.25 -16.02 1.25
CA ASP A 203 17.85 -16.63 0.06
C ASP A 203 17.50 -15.88 -1.25
N HIS A 204 16.96 -14.67 -1.14
CA HIS A 204 16.46 -13.94 -2.30
C HIS A 204 17.58 -13.36 -3.17
N ALA A 205 17.39 -13.36 -4.50
CA ALA A 205 18.40 -12.92 -5.48
C ALA A 205 18.88 -11.47 -5.27
N ALA A 206 18.02 -10.63 -4.69
CA ALA A 206 18.32 -9.23 -4.36
C ALA A 206 19.11 -9.03 -3.04
N ALA A 207 19.51 -10.07 -2.31
CA ALA A 207 20.13 -9.93 -0.98
C ALA A 207 21.38 -9.03 -0.97
N THR A 208 22.21 -9.13 -2.00
CA THR A 208 23.40 -8.26 -2.16
C THR A 208 22.98 -6.80 -2.38
N LEU A 209 21.97 -6.55 -3.20
CA LEU A 209 21.44 -5.20 -3.42
C LEU A 209 20.85 -4.63 -2.12
N ALA A 210 20.03 -5.39 -1.41
CA ALA A 210 19.46 -4.99 -0.12
C ALA A 210 20.56 -4.60 0.89
N SER A 211 21.64 -5.37 0.94
CA SER A 211 22.81 -5.07 1.79
C SER A 211 23.52 -3.77 1.36
N ASN A 212 23.60 -3.50 0.05
CA ASN A 212 24.17 -2.25 -0.46
C ASN A 212 23.25 -1.04 -0.21
N LEU A 213 21.93 -1.23 -0.22
CA LEU A 213 20.97 -0.19 0.11
C LEU A 213 21.02 0.21 1.59
N GLN A 214 21.48 -0.67 2.48
CA GLN A 214 21.73 -0.35 3.89
C GLN A 214 22.93 0.59 4.10
N LEU A 215 23.79 0.82 3.09
CA LEU A 215 25.10 1.47 3.27
C LEU A 215 25.21 3.02 3.25
N PRO A 216 24.15 3.85 3.33
CA PRO A 216 24.34 5.26 3.72
C PRO A 216 24.29 5.40 5.26
N ASN A 217 25.48 5.57 5.87
CA ASN A 217 25.77 5.87 7.28
C ASN A 217 25.64 4.71 8.29
N ALA A 218 26.71 3.91 8.42
CA ALA A 218 26.96 2.88 9.43
C ALA A 218 26.94 3.33 10.92
N ASN A 219 26.43 4.53 11.21
CA ASN A 219 26.21 5.06 12.57
C ASN A 219 24.72 5.17 12.96
N GLN A 220 23.79 4.74 12.11
CA GLN A 220 22.34 4.89 12.31
C GLN A 220 21.70 3.54 12.72
N ASN A 221 22.04 3.02 13.91
CA ASN A 221 21.29 1.91 14.55
C ASN A 221 20.04 2.43 15.31
N SER A 222 19.73 3.71 15.17
CA SER A 222 18.54 4.36 15.73
C SER A 222 17.64 4.82 14.57
N PRO A 223 16.30 4.87 14.75
CA PRO A 223 15.44 5.59 13.83
C PRO A 223 16.03 6.98 13.61
N GLN A 224 16.26 7.37 12.35
CA GLN A 224 16.80 8.69 12.07
C GLN A 224 15.82 9.72 12.65
N ALA A 225 16.26 10.50 13.63
CA ALA A 225 15.39 11.42 14.34
C ALA A 225 14.72 12.38 13.32
N PRO A 226 13.39 12.62 13.43
CA PRO A 226 12.72 13.60 12.61
C PRO A 226 13.42 14.95 12.79
N LYS A 227 13.87 15.53 11.67
CA LYS A 227 14.63 16.78 11.68
C LYS A 227 13.73 17.95 11.34
N LEU A 228 13.22 18.63 12.36
CA LEU A 228 12.63 19.96 12.22
C LEU A 228 13.74 20.98 11.92
N THR A 229 13.44 22.03 11.17
CA THR A 229 14.42 23.02 10.70
C THR A 229 14.77 24.08 11.75
N SER A 230 13.97 24.17 12.82
CA SER A 230 14.07 25.14 13.91
C SER A 230 13.43 24.60 15.19
N ALA A 231 13.71 25.26 16.33
CA ALA A 231 13.07 24.98 17.62
C ALA A 231 11.76 25.77 17.83
N ASP A 232 11.16 26.30 16.76
CA ASP A 232 9.93 27.08 16.84
C ASP A 232 8.76 26.25 17.39
N ALA A 233 7.78 26.91 18.01
CA ALA A 233 6.65 26.24 18.62
C ALA A 233 5.79 25.51 17.59
N ILE A 234 5.30 24.31 17.90
CA ILE A 234 4.29 23.63 17.07
C ILE A 234 2.90 24.13 17.50
N VAL A 235 2.13 24.67 16.56
CA VAL A 235 0.80 25.23 16.82
C VAL A 235 -0.26 24.23 16.36
N ILE A 236 -1.09 23.75 17.29
CA ILE A 236 -2.23 22.87 17.02
C ILE A 236 -3.51 23.70 17.07
N ARG A 237 -4.27 23.71 15.98
CA ARG A 237 -5.58 24.36 15.85
C ARG A 237 -6.66 23.31 15.66
N TYR A 238 -7.84 23.54 16.23
CA TYR A 238 -8.99 22.68 16.00
C TYR A 238 -10.30 23.40 16.32
N THR A 239 -11.39 22.94 15.71
CA THR A 239 -12.75 23.39 16.01
C THR A 239 -13.50 22.23 16.67
N PRO A 240 -13.86 22.29 17.97
CA PRO A 240 -14.60 21.21 18.61
C PRO A 240 -16.02 21.13 18.01
N ILE A 241 -16.46 19.91 17.67
CA ILE A 241 -17.81 19.61 17.18
C ILE A 241 -18.63 18.93 18.29
N SER A 242 -17.96 18.31 19.25
CA SER A 242 -18.52 17.65 20.43
C SER A 242 -17.68 17.92 21.69
N ASP A 243 -18.28 17.74 22.86
CA ASP A 243 -17.59 17.91 24.15
C ASP A 243 -16.36 16.99 24.31
N GLY A 244 -16.35 15.83 23.62
CA GLY A 244 -15.25 14.88 23.65
C GLY A 244 -14.01 15.30 22.86
N ASP A 245 -14.12 16.29 21.97
CA ASP A 245 -13.04 16.65 21.05
C ASP A 245 -11.88 17.36 21.74
N HIS A 246 -12.13 18.04 22.87
CA HIS A 246 -11.06 18.58 23.72
C HIS A 246 -10.16 17.47 24.25
N ALA A 247 -10.74 16.36 24.74
CA ALA A 247 -9.97 15.22 25.24
C ALA A 247 -9.16 14.55 24.12
N LYS A 248 -9.71 14.47 22.90
CA LYS A 248 -9.00 13.96 21.71
C LYS A 248 -7.83 14.86 21.33
N ALA A 249 -8.01 16.19 21.35
CA ALA A 249 -6.94 17.15 21.10
C ALA A 249 -5.82 17.05 22.16
N ASP A 250 -6.19 16.87 23.44
CA ASP A 250 -5.23 16.66 24.52
C ASP A 250 -4.47 15.34 24.38
N ALA A 251 -5.14 14.25 23.99
CA ALA A 251 -4.50 12.97 23.69
C ALA A 251 -3.52 13.09 22.52
N PHE A 252 -3.91 13.76 21.43
CA PHE A 252 -3.02 14.07 20.31
C PHE A 252 -1.79 14.87 20.76
N LYS A 253 -1.99 15.92 21.55
CA LYS A 253 -0.88 16.71 22.12
C LYS A 253 0.04 15.86 23.00
N ALA A 254 -0.51 14.96 23.82
CA ALA A 254 0.27 14.04 24.64
C ALA A 254 1.12 13.10 23.79
N GLY A 255 0.58 12.59 22.68
CA GLY A 255 1.32 11.79 21.70
C GLY A 255 2.48 12.57 21.07
N LEU A 256 2.20 13.78 20.58
CA LEU A 256 3.23 14.64 20.01
C LEU A 256 4.32 14.99 21.03
N SER A 257 3.93 15.27 22.28
CA SER A 257 4.87 15.54 23.37
C SER A 257 5.78 14.34 23.65
N ALA A 258 5.22 13.12 23.63
CA ALA A 258 5.98 11.90 23.81
C ALA A 258 6.98 11.66 22.66
N ALA A 259 6.59 11.97 21.42
CA ALA A 259 7.49 11.92 20.27
C ALA A 259 8.65 12.92 20.39
N LEU A 260 8.36 14.19 20.74
CA LEU A 260 9.38 15.21 20.97
C LEU A 260 10.36 14.79 22.07
N ALA A 261 9.85 14.29 23.20
CA ALA A 261 10.67 13.82 24.32
C ALA A 261 11.54 12.61 23.93
N HIS A 262 10.99 11.66 23.16
CA HIS A 262 11.74 10.49 22.68
C HIS A 262 12.96 10.89 21.83
N PHE A 263 12.81 11.92 20.99
CA PHE A 263 13.88 12.41 20.13
C PHE A 263 14.71 13.57 20.73
N GLY A 264 14.41 14.00 21.96
CA GLY A 264 15.10 15.11 22.63
C GLY A 264 14.91 16.46 21.93
N LEU A 265 13.73 16.69 21.35
CA LEU A 265 13.37 17.95 20.70
C LEU A 265 12.67 18.88 21.68
N GLU A 266 13.13 20.13 21.73
CA GLU A 266 12.68 21.15 22.71
C GLU A 266 11.54 22.04 22.18
N ASN A 267 10.92 21.67 21.04
CA ASN A 267 9.82 22.45 20.47
C ASN A 267 8.64 22.51 21.45
N THR A 268 8.18 23.73 21.77
CA THR A 268 6.98 23.91 22.60
C THR A 268 5.72 23.61 21.80
N ILE A 269 4.68 23.05 22.44
CA ILE A 269 3.39 22.82 21.78
C ILE A 269 2.37 23.83 22.29
N LEU A 270 1.78 24.58 21.37
CA LEU A 270 0.71 25.53 21.61
C LEU A 270 -0.60 24.95 21.07
N MET A 271 -1.68 25.08 21.83
CA MET A 271 -3.00 24.59 21.44
C MET A 271 -3.98 25.76 21.40
N GLU A 272 -4.66 25.93 20.26
CA GLU A 272 -5.57 27.02 19.96
C GLU A 272 -6.93 26.45 19.53
N PRO A 273 -7.85 26.18 20.48
CA PRO A 273 -9.23 25.85 20.13
C PRO A 273 -9.89 27.07 19.48
N SER A 274 -10.46 26.91 18.30
CA SER A 274 -11.30 27.95 17.70
C SER A 274 -12.67 27.93 18.39
N SER A 275 -13.17 29.09 18.81
CA SER A 275 -14.56 29.18 19.27
C SER A 275 -15.47 29.07 18.05
N SER A 276 -16.39 28.10 18.07
CA SER A 276 -17.35 27.85 16.97
C SER A 276 -18.34 29.00 16.71
N ASN A 277 -18.26 30.10 17.47
CA ASN A 277 -19.22 31.20 17.43
C ASN A 277 -18.57 32.51 17.01
N ASN A 278 -18.57 32.75 15.70
CA ASN A 278 -18.36 34.07 15.14
C ASN A 278 -19.73 34.79 15.08
N THR A 279 -20.25 35.25 16.23
CA THR A 279 -21.22 36.36 16.26
C THR A 279 -21.25 37.23 17.52
N ASP A 280 -20.71 36.87 18.68
CA ASP A 280 -20.73 37.78 19.85
C ASP A 280 -19.53 37.57 20.79
N ALA A 281 -18.45 38.32 20.57
CA ALA A 281 -17.50 38.74 21.62
C ALA A 281 -16.45 39.71 21.05
N GLN A 282 -16.87 40.94 20.75
CA GLN A 282 -15.97 42.08 20.98
C GLN A 282 -15.94 42.36 22.49
N GLU A 283 -14.72 42.42 23.04
CA GLU A 283 -14.35 43.09 24.30
C GLU A 283 -15.02 42.62 25.61
N GLN A 284 -14.28 41.84 26.40
CA GLN A 284 -13.86 42.24 27.76
C GLN A 284 -12.93 41.16 28.36
N ASN A 285 -11.61 41.28 28.22
CA ASN A 285 -10.65 42.04 29.04
C ASN A 285 -10.02 41.17 30.16
N LEU A 286 -8.71 40.93 30.09
CA LEU A 286 -7.73 41.42 31.09
C LEU A 286 -6.29 40.94 30.81
N ALA A 287 -5.41 41.94 30.73
CA ALA A 287 -3.98 41.95 31.08
C ALA A 287 -2.95 41.24 30.15
N ALA A 288 -2.43 42.05 29.23
CA ALA A 288 -1.01 42.24 28.96
C ALA A 288 -0.12 40.98 28.86
N ASP A 289 0.03 40.49 27.63
CA ASP A 289 1.37 40.23 27.11
C ASP A 289 1.38 40.55 25.61
N ASN A 290 2.25 41.45 25.17
CA ASN A 290 2.45 41.82 23.75
C ASN A 290 3.17 40.70 22.97
N THR A 291 3.02 39.44 23.38
CA THR A 291 3.56 38.23 22.76
C THR A 291 2.55 37.51 21.87
N ALA A 292 1.27 37.92 21.88
CA ALA A 292 0.22 37.28 21.10
C ALA A 292 0.28 37.56 19.58
N THR A 293 0.94 38.64 19.16
CA THR A 293 1.08 38.98 17.73
C THR A 293 2.31 38.37 17.05
N SER A 294 3.14 37.64 17.79
CA SER A 294 4.33 36.93 17.27
C SER A 294 4.10 35.41 17.10
N LYS A 295 2.94 34.90 17.51
CA LYS A 295 2.64 33.46 17.64
C LYS A 295 2.03 32.81 16.40
N LEU A 296 1.72 33.60 15.36
CA LEU A 296 1.03 33.12 14.16
C LEU A 296 1.97 32.65 13.03
N ASP A 297 3.27 32.94 13.12
CA ASP A 297 4.25 32.70 12.05
C ASP A 297 5.05 31.40 12.22
N SER A 298 4.57 30.46 13.04
CA SER A 298 5.27 29.18 13.19
C SER A 298 5.24 28.40 11.86
N PRO A 299 6.39 27.86 11.40
CA PRO A 299 6.43 26.97 10.24
C PRO A 299 5.82 25.57 10.53
N TYR A 300 5.38 25.32 11.77
CA TYR A 300 4.81 24.06 12.22
C TYR A 300 3.36 24.26 12.68
N ALA A 301 2.43 24.40 11.73
CA ALA A 301 1.00 24.48 12.00
C ALA A 301 0.31 23.13 11.71
N ILE A 302 -0.43 22.61 12.69
CA ILE A 302 -1.30 21.43 12.55
C ILE A 302 -2.75 21.87 12.76
N SER A 303 -3.65 21.45 11.87
CA SER A 303 -5.10 21.52 12.07
C SER A 303 -5.64 20.11 12.34
N LEU A 304 -6.37 19.92 13.45
CA LEU A 304 -7.05 18.65 13.70
C LEU A 304 -8.44 18.68 13.06
N ASP A 305 -8.73 17.65 12.26
CA ASP A 305 -10.03 17.41 11.68
C ASP A 305 -10.76 16.32 12.47
N PHE A 306 -11.82 16.72 13.17
CA PHE A 306 -12.70 15.82 13.91
C PHE A 306 -13.90 15.35 13.07
N ASP A 307 -14.12 15.94 11.88
CA ASP A 307 -15.11 15.46 10.95
C ASP A 307 -14.59 14.19 10.28
N GLN A 308 -15.15 13.04 10.65
CA GLN A 308 -14.74 11.76 10.11
C GLN A 308 -15.26 11.48 8.69
N THR A 309 -16.06 12.39 8.13
CA THR A 309 -16.68 12.25 6.79
C THR A 309 -15.88 12.91 5.68
N THR A 310 -15.01 13.87 6.01
CA THR A 310 -14.12 14.52 5.07
C THR A 310 -12.84 13.72 4.92
N ASP A 311 -12.49 13.36 3.68
CA ASP A 311 -11.15 12.87 3.38
C ASP A 311 -10.19 14.03 3.68
N ALA A 312 -9.44 13.94 4.78
CA ALA A 312 -8.45 14.95 5.16
C ALA A 312 -7.39 15.14 4.05
N ALA A 313 -7.26 14.19 3.11
CA ALA A 313 -6.42 14.32 1.92
C ALA A 313 -7.00 15.28 0.86
N LEU A 314 -8.28 15.69 0.96
CA LEU A 314 -8.96 16.55 -0.03
C LEU A 314 -9.14 18.01 0.39
N GLN A 315 -8.77 18.42 1.60
CA GLN A 315 -8.75 19.84 1.95
C GLN A 315 -7.38 20.48 1.69
N GLN A 316 -7.06 20.67 0.41
CA GLN A 316 -6.17 21.75 0.00
C GLN A 316 -6.91 23.07 0.18
N GLN A 317 -6.93 23.59 1.41
CA GLN A 317 -7.25 24.98 1.64
C GLN A 317 -5.94 25.79 1.59
N THR A 318 -5.63 26.27 0.38
CA THR A 318 -4.85 27.47 -0.03
C THR A 318 -3.93 28.19 0.96
N ASP A 319 -3.22 27.48 1.84
CA ASP A 319 -2.03 27.99 2.51
C ASP A 319 -1.04 26.84 2.70
N SER A 320 0.10 26.89 2.00
CA SER A 320 1.01 25.75 1.78
C SER A 320 1.72 25.24 3.04
N GLN A 321 1.44 25.79 4.22
CA GLN A 321 2.19 25.56 5.46
C GLN A 321 1.43 24.81 6.56
N THR A 322 0.10 24.69 6.50
CA THR A 322 -0.66 23.97 7.53
C THR A 322 -0.78 22.48 7.19
N LEU A 323 -0.65 21.62 8.20
CA LEU A 323 -0.85 20.17 8.11
C LEU A 323 -2.21 19.80 8.72
N THR A 324 -3.16 19.33 7.91
CA THR A 324 -4.44 18.82 8.41
C THR A 324 -4.32 17.32 8.72
N LEU A 325 -4.71 16.90 9.93
CA LEU A 325 -4.70 15.51 10.37
C LEU A 325 -6.03 15.14 11.02
N GLY A 326 -6.51 13.95 10.72
CA GLY A 326 -7.70 13.36 11.34
C GLY A 326 -7.66 11.84 11.32
N LEU A 327 -8.59 11.24 12.04
CA LEU A 327 -8.87 9.81 11.99
C LEU A 327 -10.12 9.58 11.14
N ASP A 328 -9.95 9.68 9.83
CA ASP A 328 -11.03 9.57 8.85
C ASP A 328 -11.52 8.11 8.70
N LEU A 329 -12.81 7.96 8.40
CA LEU A 329 -13.42 6.65 8.15
C LEU A 329 -13.07 6.09 6.77
N ASN A 330 -12.61 6.91 5.83
CA ASN A 330 -12.27 6.46 4.48
C ASN A 330 -11.06 5.52 4.48
N ALA A 331 -10.04 5.82 5.29
CA ALA A 331 -8.87 4.95 5.48
C ALA A 331 -9.25 3.57 6.01
N GLU A 332 -10.21 3.49 6.94
CA GLU A 332 -10.72 2.22 7.44
C GLU A 332 -11.58 1.50 6.41
N ALA A 333 -12.52 2.22 5.79
CA ALA A 333 -13.37 1.71 4.73
C ALA A 333 -12.57 1.12 3.56
N LEU A 334 -11.46 1.77 3.17
CA LEU A 334 -10.56 1.29 2.13
C LEU A 334 -9.90 -0.03 2.51
N GLN A 335 -9.59 -0.26 3.79
CA GLN A 335 -9.08 -1.55 4.24
C GLN A 335 -10.13 -2.65 4.21
N LEU A 336 -11.39 -2.33 4.53
CA LEU A 336 -12.50 -3.28 4.36
C LEU A 336 -12.71 -3.63 2.88
N ALA A 337 -12.65 -2.65 1.98
CA ALA A 337 -12.79 -2.87 0.54
C ALA A 337 -11.60 -3.64 -0.05
N LYS A 338 -10.36 -3.35 0.38
CA LYS A 338 -9.16 -4.10 0.00
C LYS A 338 -9.22 -5.56 0.47
N PHE A 339 -9.75 -5.81 1.67
CA PHE A 339 -10.00 -7.19 2.13
C PHE A 339 -10.95 -7.91 1.17
N ALA A 340 -12.03 -7.26 0.74
CA ALA A 340 -12.96 -7.84 -0.21
C ALA A 340 -12.30 -8.16 -1.56
N LEU A 341 -11.56 -7.20 -2.12
CA LEU A 341 -10.83 -7.37 -3.38
C LEU A 341 -9.84 -8.55 -3.31
N LYS A 342 -9.01 -8.59 -2.27
CA LYS A 342 -8.01 -9.66 -2.05
C LYS A 342 -8.64 -11.04 -1.96
N ASN A 343 -9.87 -11.14 -1.45
CA ASN A 343 -10.58 -12.40 -1.26
C ASN A 343 -11.63 -12.68 -2.36
N ALA A 344 -11.60 -11.94 -3.48
CA ALA A 344 -12.55 -12.07 -4.59
C ALA A 344 -14.03 -12.00 -4.15
N ILE A 345 -14.33 -11.14 -3.17
CA ILE A 345 -15.67 -10.91 -2.65
C ILE A 345 -16.41 -9.95 -3.57
N HIS A 346 -17.61 -10.33 -4.02
CA HIS A 346 -18.40 -9.54 -4.97
C HIS A 346 -19.74 -9.08 -4.39
N HIS A 347 -20.27 -9.77 -3.39
CA HIS A 347 -21.57 -9.45 -2.80
C HIS A 347 -21.45 -9.19 -1.30
N VAL A 348 -21.98 -8.06 -0.85
CA VAL A 348 -21.87 -7.60 0.55
C VAL A 348 -23.23 -7.25 1.10
N ALA A 349 -23.55 -7.77 2.28
CA ALA A 349 -24.63 -7.26 3.12
C ALA A 349 -24.05 -6.26 4.14
N ILE A 350 -24.71 -5.12 4.32
CA ILE A 350 -24.27 -4.07 5.24
C ILE A 350 -25.36 -3.87 6.28
N LEU A 351 -25.00 -4.07 7.55
CA LEU A 351 -25.84 -3.71 8.68
C LEU A 351 -25.47 -2.30 9.13
N THR A 352 -26.47 -1.45 9.30
CA THR A 352 -26.31 -0.07 9.74
C THR A 352 -27.45 0.31 10.68
N THR A 353 -27.36 1.46 11.34
CA THR A 353 -28.45 2.01 12.16
C THR A 353 -28.85 3.39 11.69
N GLU A 354 -29.96 3.92 12.20
CA GLU A 354 -30.44 5.27 11.91
C GLU A 354 -29.53 6.39 12.48
N SER A 355 -28.34 6.06 13.02
CA SER A 355 -27.42 7.05 13.60
C SER A 355 -26.56 7.76 12.57
N ALA A 356 -26.22 9.02 12.84
CA ALA A 356 -25.34 9.80 11.97
C ALA A 356 -23.95 9.15 11.81
N ALA A 357 -23.41 8.56 12.87
CA ALA A 357 -22.13 7.83 12.82
C ALA A 357 -22.22 6.58 11.92
N SER A 358 -23.33 5.84 11.99
CA SER A 358 -23.61 4.70 11.11
C SER A 358 -23.74 5.10 9.65
N ALA A 359 -24.44 6.22 9.39
CA ALA A 359 -24.58 6.79 8.06
C ALA A 359 -23.22 7.22 7.48
N ALA A 360 -22.35 7.83 8.30
CA ALA A 360 -20.99 8.17 7.93
C ALA A 360 -20.16 6.94 7.53
N MET A 361 -20.16 5.89 8.37
CA MET A 361 -19.48 4.61 8.05
C MET A 361 -19.97 3.98 6.74
N LEU A 362 -21.30 3.95 6.53
CA LEU A 362 -21.89 3.45 5.30
C LEU A 362 -21.44 4.27 4.08
N SER A 363 -21.46 5.60 4.19
CA SER A 363 -21.03 6.50 3.12
C SER A 363 -19.56 6.30 2.77
N SER A 364 -18.67 6.24 3.77
CA SER A 364 -17.24 5.99 3.57
C SER A 364 -16.99 4.62 2.94
N PHE A 365 -17.71 3.57 3.34
CA PHE A 365 -17.60 2.26 2.71
C PHE A 365 -18.04 2.26 1.24
N ASN A 366 -19.14 2.93 0.92
CA ASN A 366 -19.60 3.05 -0.46
C ASN A 366 -18.53 3.73 -1.36
N SER A 367 -17.93 4.83 -0.88
CA SER A 367 -16.85 5.53 -1.60
C SER A 367 -15.61 4.65 -1.76
N ALA A 368 -15.17 4.00 -0.68
CA ALA A 368 -14.01 3.10 -0.71
C ALA A 368 -14.21 1.89 -1.63
N TRP A 369 -15.42 1.34 -1.70
CA TRP A 369 -15.74 0.25 -2.62
C TRP A 369 -15.65 0.69 -4.09
N GLN A 370 -16.20 1.85 -4.42
CA GLN A 370 -16.10 2.40 -5.78
C GLN A 370 -14.65 2.62 -6.18
N GLN A 371 -13.83 3.14 -5.27
CA GLN A 371 -12.40 3.33 -5.48
C GLN A 371 -11.67 2.00 -5.68
N ALA A 372 -11.87 1.01 -4.79
CA ALA A 372 -11.16 -0.26 -4.85
C ALA A 372 -11.51 -1.10 -6.10
N PHE A 373 -12.73 -0.98 -6.61
CA PHE A 373 -13.21 -1.72 -7.79
C PHE A 373 -13.22 -0.89 -9.08
N ASN A 374 -12.66 0.33 -9.07
CA ASN A 374 -12.61 1.24 -10.22
C ASN A 374 -13.98 1.47 -10.89
N LEU A 375 -15.03 1.66 -10.08
CA LEU A 375 -16.41 1.81 -10.55
C LEU A 375 -16.72 3.29 -10.84
N THR A 376 -17.29 3.58 -12.02
CA THR A 376 -17.55 4.95 -12.50
C THR A 376 -18.94 5.51 -12.15
N ALA A 377 -19.77 4.73 -11.46
CA ALA A 377 -21.10 5.11 -11.02
C ALA A 377 -21.43 4.45 -9.67
N GLU A 378 -22.46 4.97 -8.98
CA GLU A 378 -22.99 4.36 -7.76
C GLU A 378 -23.36 2.89 -8.00
N HIS A 379 -22.58 1.99 -7.41
CA HIS A 379 -22.82 0.57 -7.49
C HIS A 379 -23.79 0.14 -6.38
N ASN A 380 -25.09 0.22 -6.65
CA ASN A 380 -26.16 -0.13 -5.71
C ASN A 380 -26.39 -1.65 -5.53
N SER A 381 -25.33 -2.46 -5.53
CA SER A 381 -25.46 -3.92 -5.36
C SER A 381 -25.60 -4.36 -3.90
N PHE A 382 -25.29 -3.49 -2.94
CA PHE A 382 -25.32 -3.88 -1.52
C PHE A 382 -26.73 -4.24 -1.05
N ASN A 383 -26.80 -5.20 -0.13
CA ASN A 383 -27.98 -5.40 0.71
C ASN A 383 -27.80 -4.56 1.97
N VAL A 384 -28.31 -3.32 1.98
CA VAL A 384 -28.23 -2.45 3.16
C VAL A 384 -29.45 -2.68 4.04
N ILE A 385 -29.22 -3.07 5.30
CA ILE A 385 -30.25 -3.28 6.30
C ILE A 385 -30.08 -2.23 7.41
N THR A 386 -31.01 -1.30 7.48
CA THR A 386 -31.05 -0.25 8.51
C THR A 386 -31.88 -0.71 9.70
N LEU A 387 -31.27 -0.64 10.89
CA LEU A 387 -31.88 -1.00 12.17
C LEU A 387 -32.11 0.23 13.06
N PRO A 388 -32.99 0.15 14.06
CA PRO A 388 -33.11 1.19 15.09
C PRO A 388 -31.78 1.40 15.83
N GLN A 389 -31.62 2.56 16.46
CA GLN A 389 -30.47 2.83 17.35
C GLN A 389 -30.67 2.21 18.74
N ASN A 390 -29.58 1.99 19.48
CA ASN A 390 -29.58 1.51 20.87
C ASN A 390 -30.25 0.14 21.02
N ILE A 391 -29.81 -0.81 20.20
CA ILE A 391 -30.38 -2.14 20.11
C ILE A 391 -30.03 -2.93 21.37
N ALA A 392 -31.05 -3.36 22.11
CA ALA A 392 -30.86 -4.21 23.27
C ALA A 392 -30.56 -5.66 22.86
N PRO A 393 -29.84 -6.44 23.68
CA PRO A 393 -29.80 -7.89 23.53
C PRO A 393 -31.24 -8.45 23.51
N HIS A 394 -31.55 -9.29 22.51
CA HIS A 394 -32.89 -9.86 22.29
C HIS A 394 -33.98 -8.87 21.84
N ASP A 395 -33.60 -7.74 21.25
CA ASP A 395 -34.54 -6.82 20.62
C ASP A 395 -35.36 -7.51 19.51
N ALA A 396 -36.65 -7.16 19.41
CA ALA A 396 -37.56 -7.74 18.42
C ALA A 396 -37.13 -7.46 16.98
N SER A 397 -36.41 -6.36 16.73
CA SER A 397 -35.84 -6.02 15.42
C SER A 397 -34.79 -7.02 14.92
N LEU A 398 -34.27 -7.88 15.80
CA LEU A 398 -33.27 -8.91 15.46
C LEU A 398 -33.90 -10.24 15.04
N LEU A 399 -35.20 -10.45 15.25
CA LEU A 399 -35.86 -11.75 15.00
C LEU A 399 -35.82 -12.17 13.53
N ASP A 400 -35.88 -11.21 12.60
CA ASP A 400 -35.89 -11.46 11.16
C ASP A 400 -34.56 -11.10 10.47
N ILE A 401 -33.50 -10.82 11.24
CA ILE A 401 -32.25 -10.27 10.69
C ILE A 401 -31.60 -11.19 9.67
N GLN A 402 -31.60 -12.51 9.92
CA GLN A 402 -31.07 -13.47 8.95
C GLN A 402 -31.90 -13.51 7.67
N THR A 403 -33.22 -13.35 7.78
CA THR A 403 -34.11 -13.29 6.60
C THR A 403 -33.77 -12.04 5.77
N LYS A 404 -33.56 -10.89 6.42
CA LYS A 404 -33.17 -9.64 5.76
C LYS A 404 -31.79 -9.73 5.10
N ILE A 405 -30.80 -10.31 5.78
CA ILE A 405 -29.45 -10.53 5.24
C ILE A 405 -29.50 -11.46 4.02
N ASN A 406 -30.25 -12.56 4.11
CA ASN A 406 -30.40 -13.56 3.06
C ASN A 406 -31.32 -13.13 1.89
N ALA A 407 -31.92 -11.94 1.95
CA ALA A 407 -32.77 -11.41 0.87
C ALA A 407 -31.99 -11.18 -0.44
N LYS A 408 -30.67 -11.00 -0.36
CA LYS A 408 -29.74 -11.03 -1.48
C LYS A 408 -28.58 -11.97 -1.18
N ALA A 409 -27.99 -12.55 -2.23
CA ALA A 409 -26.73 -13.29 -2.10
C ALA A 409 -25.65 -12.37 -1.52
N HIS A 410 -24.81 -12.91 -0.63
CA HIS A 410 -23.72 -12.18 0.01
C HIS A 410 -22.61 -13.16 0.37
N ASP A 411 -21.37 -12.71 0.20
CA ASP A 411 -20.15 -13.45 0.57
C ASP A 411 -19.57 -12.90 1.90
N MET A 412 -20.04 -11.72 2.31
CA MET A 412 -19.54 -10.97 3.46
C MET A 412 -20.63 -10.10 4.10
N VAL A 413 -20.50 -9.89 5.41
CA VAL A 413 -21.29 -8.91 6.17
C VAL A 413 -20.39 -7.79 6.70
N ILE A 414 -20.76 -6.53 6.47
CA ILE A 414 -20.16 -5.35 7.09
C ILE A 414 -21.04 -4.84 8.22
N LEU A 415 -20.42 -4.52 9.36
CA LEU A 415 -21.06 -3.86 10.50
C LEU A 415 -20.64 -2.39 10.51
N ALA A 416 -21.51 -1.53 9.96
CA ALA A 416 -21.35 -0.07 9.93
C ALA A 416 -22.27 0.56 10.98
N LEU A 417 -22.01 0.25 12.26
CA LEU A 417 -22.88 0.58 13.38
C LEU A 417 -22.09 0.71 14.70
N PRO A 418 -22.67 1.30 15.78
CA PRO A 418 -21.98 1.51 17.05
C PRO A 418 -21.52 0.21 17.73
N ALA A 419 -20.52 0.29 18.60
CA ALA A 419 -19.95 -0.88 19.28
C ALA A 419 -20.99 -1.67 20.11
N ALA A 420 -21.84 -0.97 20.85
CA ALA A 420 -22.90 -1.59 21.65
C ALA A 420 -23.89 -2.39 20.79
N ASP A 421 -24.36 -1.78 19.68
CA ASP A 421 -25.27 -2.42 18.74
C ASP A 421 -24.60 -3.63 18.05
N THR A 422 -23.29 -3.54 17.77
CA THR A 422 -22.49 -4.63 17.17
C THR A 422 -22.49 -5.86 18.07
N ARG A 423 -22.28 -5.67 19.39
CA ARG A 423 -22.33 -6.76 20.37
C ARG A 423 -23.72 -7.38 20.47
N ALA A 424 -24.78 -6.57 20.37
CA ALA A 424 -26.16 -7.05 20.41
C ALA A 424 -26.53 -7.89 19.18
N ILE A 425 -26.07 -7.48 17.99
CA ILE A 425 -26.39 -8.13 16.72
C ILE A 425 -25.55 -9.39 16.46
N LYS A 426 -24.26 -9.38 16.82
CA LYS A 426 -23.31 -10.45 16.44
C LYS A 426 -23.79 -11.89 16.71
N PRO A 427 -24.48 -12.21 17.83
CA PRO A 427 -25.01 -13.55 18.08
C PRO A 427 -26.06 -14.05 17.06
N TYR A 428 -26.70 -13.15 16.31
CA TYR A 428 -27.72 -13.47 15.32
C TYR A 428 -27.15 -13.70 13.91
N LEU A 429 -25.86 -13.42 13.70
CA LEU A 429 -25.19 -13.56 12.40
C LEU A 429 -24.70 -14.98 12.16
N ASN A 430 -24.63 -15.39 10.89
CA ASN A 430 -24.08 -16.68 10.50
C ASN A 430 -22.56 -16.71 10.77
N ALA A 431 -22.10 -17.65 11.59
CA ALA A 431 -20.69 -17.80 11.93
C ALA A 431 -19.80 -18.20 10.73
N GLY A 432 -20.38 -18.80 9.68
CA GLY A 432 -19.68 -19.16 8.45
C GLY A 432 -19.47 -18.00 7.47
N THR A 433 -20.15 -16.87 7.67
CA THR A 433 -20.02 -15.70 6.80
C THR A 433 -18.99 -14.72 7.40
N PRO A 434 -17.93 -14.36 6.66
CA PRO A 434 -16.99 -13.32 7.08
C PRO A 434 -17.72 -12.04 7.52
N THR A 435 -17.50 -11.63 8.77
CA THR A 435 -18.09 -10.42 9.35
C THR A 435 -16.98 -9.42 9.65
N LEU A 436 -17.10 -8.23 9.07
CA LEU A 436 -16.10 -7.17 9.12
C LEU A 436 -16.68 -5.88 9.73
N ALA A 437 -15.86 -5.07 10.39
CA ALA A 437 -16.29 -3.84 11.05
C ALA A 437 -15.20 -2.76 11.07
N PHE A 438 -15.60 -1.53 11.40
CA PHE A 438 -14.71 -0.39 11.65
C PHE A 438 -14.04 -0.50 13.02
N SER A 439 -13.04 0.34 13.29
CA SER A 439 -12.26 0.35 14.54
C SER A 439 -13.10 0.70 15.77
N ASN A 440 -14.22 1.38 15.57
CA ASN A 440 -15.13 1.81 16.64
C ASN A 440 -15.59 0.67 17.56
N ILE A 441 -15.62 -0.58 17.06
CA ILE A 441 -16.03 -1.74 17.87
C ILE A 441 -14.99 -2.17 18.91
N HIS A 442 -13.74 -1.76 18.75
CA HIS A 442 -12.66 -2.08 19.68
C HIS A 442 -12.57 -1.04 20.79
N GLU A 443 -13.39 -1.22 21.82
CA GLU A 443 -13.37 -0.40 23.05
C GLU A 443 -12.59 -1.04 24.20
N ALA A 444 -12.35 -2.35 24.15
CA ALA A 444 -11.65 -3.13 25.18
C ALA A 444 -10.78 -4.23 24.55
N SER A 445 -9.69 -4.61 25.23
CA SER A 445 -8.68 -5.54 24.72
C SER A 445 -9.13 -6.98 24.49
N SER A 446 -10.28 -7.38 25.07
CA SER A 446 -10.91 -8.67 24.83
C SER A 446 -12.43 -8.52 24.88
N ASP A 447 -13.10 -9.10 23.88
CA ASP A 447 -14.55 -9.18 23.81
C ASP A 447 -14.98 -10.50 23.16
N PRO A 448 -15.28 -11.54 23.96
CA PRO A 448 -15.69 -12.84 23.43
C PRO A 448 -16.96 -12.79 22.58
N THR A 449 -17.82 -11.78 22.76
CA THR A 449 -19.06 -11.64 21.98
C THR A 449 -18.76 -11.31 20.52
N LEU A 450 -17.63 -10.66 20.27
CA LEU A 450 -17.15 -10.28 18.95
C LEU A 450 -16.22 -11.32 18.33
N ASN A 451 -16.08 -12.51 18.92
CA ASN A 451 -15.20 -13.55 18.39
C ASN A 451 -15.43 -13.79 16.88
N SER A 452 -14.31 -13.89 16.15
CA SER A 452 -14.20 -14.02 14.70
C SER A 452 -14.66 -12.81 13.87
N VAL A 453 -15.09 -11.70 14.50
CA VAL A 453 -15.26 -10.43 13.78
C VAL A 453 -13.88 -9.91 13.41
N ARG A 454 -13.71 -9.61 12.12
CA ARG A 454 -12.56 -8.89 11.61
C ARG A 454 -12.84 -7.40 11.66
N PHE A 455 -11.84 -6.59 11.92
CA PHE A 455 -12.01 -5.15 11.99
C PHE A 455 -10.73 -4.41 11.65
N VAL A 456 -10.86 -3.14 11.37
CA VAL A 456 -9.71 -2.26 11.14
C VAL A 456 -9.20 -1.74 12.48
N GLU A 457 -7.89 -1.71 12.66
CA GLU A 457 -7.30 -1.09 13.84
C GLU A 457 -5.90 -0.53 13.56
N ILE A 458 -5.51 0.46 14.36
CA ILE A 458 -4.17 1.02 14.32
C ILE A 458 -3.13 0.05 14.91
N PRO A 459 -1.91 0.05 14.37
CA PRO A 459 -0.79 -0.75 14.88
C PRO A 459 -0.55 -0.65 16.39
N PHE A 460 -0.76 0.52 16.99
CA PHE A 460 -0.52 0.77 18.42
C PHE A 460 -1.44 -0.01 19.36
N LEU A 461 -2.65 -0.34 18.91
CA LEU A 461 -3.65 -1.07 19.70
C LEU A 461 -3.62 -2.59 19.45
N LEU A 462 -2.73 -3.06 18.57
CA LEU A 462 -2.56 -4.47 18.25
C LEU A 462 -1.45 -5.11 19.09
N PRO A 463 -1.60 -6.39 19.48
CA PRO A 463 -0.56 -7.08 20.23
C PRO A 463 0.72 -7.28 19.39
N SER A 464 1.86 -7.37 20.08
CA SER A 464 3.18 -7.70 19.52
C SER A 464 3.94 -6.58 18.80
N ASN A 465 3.55 -5.31 18.97
CA ASN A 465 4.29 -4.21 18.37
C ASN A 465 5.38 -3.62 19.29
N THR A 466 6.48 -4.36 19.45
CA THR A 466 7.61 -3.95 20.30
C THR A 466 8.29 -2.66 19.83
N GLN A 467 8.09 -2.29 18.56
CA GLN A 467 8.59 -1.03 17.97
C GLN A 467 8.01 0.21 18.66
N PHE A 468 6.86 0.09 19.34
CA PHE A 468 6.18 1.22 19.97
C PHE A 468 6.23 1.23 21.50
N ASN A 469 7.02 0.34 22.10
CA ASN A 469 7.18 0.26 23.56
C ASN A 469 7.62 1.59 24.17
N ALA A 470 8.38 2.41 23.43
CA ALA A 470 8.84 3.73 23.87
C ALA A 470 7.69 4.71 24.16
N TYR A 471 6.51 4.51 23.58
CA TYR A 471 5.37 5.41 23.68
C TYR A 471 4.29 4.90 24.65
N GLN A 472 4.34 3.63 25.07
CA GLN A 472 3.31 3.03 25.92
C GLN A 472 3.19 3.71 27.30
N SER A 473 4.31 4.05 27.94
CA SER A 473 4.30 4.66 29.28
C SER A 473 3.60 6.02 29.31
N ALA A 474 3.77 6.83 28.26
CA ALA A 474 3.13 8.14 28.16
C ALA A 474 1.63 8.05 27.82
N ALA A 475 1.19 6.94 27.24
CA ALA A 475 -0.22 6.67 26.95
C ALA A 475 -1.00 6.07 28.13
N ALA A 476 -0.31 5.65 29.20
CA ALA A 476 -0.91 4.86 30.30
C ALA A 476 -2.05 5.56 31.07
N THR A 477 -2.15 6.90 30.98
CA THR A 477 -3.22 7.68 31.61
C THR A 477 -4.48 7.80 30.76
N LEU A 478 -4.42 7.41 29.48
CA LEU A 478 -5.55 7.45 28.56
C LEU A 478 -6.45 6.23 28.79
N THR A 479 -7.73 6.49 29.03
CA THR A 479 -8.67 5.48 29.54
C THR A 479 -9.54 4.84 28.46
N SER A 480 -9.48 5.30 27.21
CA SER A 480 -10.24 4.75 26.09
C SER A 480 -9.38 4.54 24.85
N ASN A 481 -9.74 3.53 24.06
CA ASN A 481 -9.08 3.27 22.78
C ASN A 481 -9.22 4.42 21.79
N ASP A 482 -10.31 5.18 21.83
CA ASP A 482 -10.47 6.37 20.98
C ASP A 482 -9.38 7.42 21.27
N LEU A 483 -9.13 7.71 22.55
CA LEU A 483 -8.04 8.61 22.94
C LEU A 483 -6.67 8.04 22.58
N LEU A 484 -6.47 6.73 22.71
CA LEU A 484 -5.23 6.06 22.30
C LEU A 484 -4.98 6.19 20.79
N ARG A 485 -6.03 6.21 19.95
CA ARG A 485 -5.89 6.44 18.50
C ARG A 485 -5.43 7.87 18.19
N TRP A 486 -5.99 8.87 18.87
CA TRP A 486 -5.54 10.26 18.74
C TRP A 486 -4.12 10.47 19.27
N TYR A 487 -3.76 9.80 20.37
CA TYR A 487 -2.40 9.76 20.87
C TYR A 487 -1.42 9.19 19.84
N ALA A 488 -1.75 8.05 19.24
CA ALA A 488 -0.93 7.43 18.19
C ALA A 488 -0.74 8.37 16.98
N LEU A 489 -1.82 9.02 16.52
CA LEU A 489 -1.75 10.02 15.46
C LEU A 489 -0.87 11.22 15.85
N GLY A 490 -0.91 11.64 17.11
CA GLY A 490 -0.06 12.69 17.65
C GLY A 490 1.43 12.33 17.65
N VAL A 491 1.77 11.08 17.96
CA VAL A 491 3.15 10.57 17.86
C VAL A 491 3.62 10.63 16.40
N ASP A 492 2.80 10.14 15.47
CA ASP A 492 3.13 10.11 14.04
C ASP A 492 3.26 11.51 13.43
N ALA A 493 2.51 12.49 13.95
CA ALA A 493 2.49 13.85 13.44
C ALA A 493 3.87 14.51 13.38
N LEU A 494 4.79 14.19 14.30
CA LEU A 494 6.15 14.72 14.27
C LEU A 494 6.92 14.28 13.02
N SER A 495 6.87 12.99 12.68
CA SER A 495 7.54 12.43 11.51
C SER A 495 6.88 12.90 10.21
N ILE A 496 5.56 13.08 10.20
CA ILE A 496 4.83 13.67 9.07
C ILE A 496 5.28 15.13 8.86
N LEU A 497 5.27 15.94 9.92
CA LEU A 497 5.72 17.34 9.86
C LEU A 497 7.16 17.44 9.36
N ALA A 498 8.09 16.67 9.92
CA ALA A 498 9.49 16.71 9.53
C ALA A 498 9.71 16.29 8.07
N THR A 499 9.00 15.24 7.61
CA THR A 499 9.08 14.78 6.21
C THR A 499 8.59 15.86 5.24
N ARG A 500 7.50 16.57 5.57
CA ARG A 500 6.98 17.66 4.71
C ARG A 500 7.94 18.83 4.54
N GLN A 501 8.79 19.10 5.53
CA GLN A 501 9.80 20.16 5.44
C GLN A 501 10.96 19.80 4.51
N GLN A 502 11.14 18.52 4.21
CA GLN A 502 12.16 18.03 3.30
C GLN A 502 11.53 17.93 1.90
N ALA A 503 11.52 19.04 1.16
CA ALA A 503 10.96 19.11 -0.20
C ALA A 503 11.50 17.97 -1.09
N SER A 504 10.71 16.90 -1.20
CA SER A 504 11.04 15.67 -1.93
C SER A 504 9.91 15.36 -2.87
N GLU A 505 10.24 15.19 -4.15
CA GLU A 505 9.30 14.66 -5.15
C GLU A 505 9.06 13.16 -4.98
N LYS A 506 9.93 12.46 -4.23
CA LYS A 506 9.82 11.03 -3.96
C LYS A 506 8.89 10.78 -2.79
N GLU A 507 8.01 9.80 -2.96
CA GLU A 507 7.11 9.32 -1.92
C GLU A 507 7.91 8.66 -0.77
N VAL A 508 7.64 9.08 0.46
CA VAL A 508 8.25 8.57 1.69
C VAL A 508 7.23 7.74 2.46
N LEU A 509 7.64 6.56 2.92
CA LEU A 509 6.82 5.69 3.75
C LEU A 509 7.23 5.79 5.22
N LEU A 510 6.26 5.82 6.13
CA LEU A 510 6.47 5.80 7.57
C LEU A 510 5.74 4.60 8.20
N ASN A 511 6.41 3.87 9.07
CA ASN A 511 5.80 2.87 9.94
C ASN A 511 5.21 3.57 11.18
N GLY A 512 4.00 4.13 11.04
CA GLY A 512 3.34 4.89 12.09
C GLY A 512 2.59 4.03 13.11
N LEU A 513 2.36 4.60 14.30
CA LEU A 513 1.53 4.04 15.35
C LEU A 513 0.05 4.00 14.94
N SER A 514 -0.38 4.94 14.09
CA SER A 514 -1.75 5.09 13.57
C SER A 514 -1.99 4.34 12.24
N GLY A 515 -0.95 3.76 11.65
CA GLY A 515 -0.97 3.02 10.38
C GLY A 515 0.32 3.21 9.59
N ALA A 516 0.46 2.47 8.49
CA ALA A 516 1.47 2.80 7.49
C ALA A 516 1.09 4.12 6.82
N ILE A 517 1.98 5.10 6.82
CA ILE A 517 1.70 6.43 6.27
C ILE A 517 2.54 6.60 5.02
N SER A 518 1.90 7.01 3.92
CA SER A 518 2.59 7.44 2.72
C SER A 518 2.44 8.95 2.53
N ILE A 519 3.56 9.60 2.23
CA ILE A 519 3.65 11.03 1.98
C ILE A 519 4.20 11.23 0.57
N LYS A 520 3.37 11.75 -0.34
CA LYS A 520 3.73 12.09 -1.72
C LYS A 520 3.34 13.54 -1.99
N HIS A 521 4.32 14.42 -2.13
CA HIS A 521 4.09 15.87 -2.22
C HIS A 521 3.30 16.41 -1.01
N SER A 522 2.08 16.91 -1.23
CA SER A 522 1.14 17.36 -0.19
C SER A 522 0.10 16.31 0.18
N SER A 523 0.05 15.17 -0.52
CA SER A 523 -0.88 14.09 -0.22
C SER A 523 -0.31 13.20 0.88
N ILE A 524 -1.14 12.94 1.89
CA ILE A 524 -0.85 12.03 2.99
C ILE A 524 -1.94 10.97 2.97
N THR A 525 -1.54 9.72 2.92
CA THR A 525 -2.47 8.59 3.06
C THR A 525 -2.04 7.75 4.25
N ARG A 526 -3.03 7.26 4.99
CA ARG A 526 -2.83 6.41 6.17
C ARG A 526 -3.52 5.08 5.92
N GLN A 527 -2.79 4.01 6.18
CA GLN A 527 -3.29 2.65 6.03
C GLN A 527 -3.24 1.93 7.39
N PRO A 528 -4.35 1.89 8.14
CA PRO A 528 -4.45 1.07 9.36
C PRO A 528 -4.43 -0.44 9.00
N MET A 529 -4.39 -1.33 9.99
CA MET A 529 -4.26 -2.78 9.76
C MET A 529 -5.60 -3.50 9.90
N MET A 530 -5.69 -4.72 9.34
CA MET A 530 -6.76 -5.65 9.68
C MET A 530 -6.40 -6.43 10.94
N ALA A 531 -7.39 -6.67 11.77
CA ALA A 531 -7.31 -7.46 12.97
C ALA A 531 -8.55 -8.33 13.11
N ARG A 532 -8.50 -9.28 14.05
CA ARG A 532 -9.59 -10.21 14.34
C ARG A 532 -9.72 -10.42 15.84
N PHE A 533 -10.95 -10.38 16.34
CA PHE A 533 -11.26 -10.85 17.68
C PHE A 533 -11.17 -12.38 17.74
N THR A 534 -10.51 -12.87 18.77
CA THR A 534 -10.35 -14.29 19.11
C THR A 534 -10.76 -14.51 20.56
N TYR A 535 -10.91 -15.78 20.96
CA TYR A 535 -11.13 -16.12 22.36
C TYR A 535 -9.97 -15.70 23.29
N GLU A 536 -8.77 -15.52 22.75
CA GLU A 536 -7.55 -15.16 23.50
C GLU A 536 -7.26 -13.65 23.48
N GLY A 537 -8.12 -12.84 22.85
CA GLY A 537 -7.91 -11.41 22.64
C GLY A 537 -7.93 -11.06 21.16
N ILE A 538 -7.07 -10.14 20.72
CA ILE A 538 -7.02 -9.69 19.33
C ILE A 538 -5.81 -10.32 18.62
N SER A 539 -5.97 -10.70 17.36
CA SER A 539 -4.86 -11.10 16.48
C SER A 539 -4.80 -10.19 15.27
N GLN A 540 -3.60 -9.80 14.84
CA GLN A 540 -3.39 -9.16 13.54
C GLN A 540 -3.66 -10.17 12.40
N GLU A 541 -4.27 -9.71 11.29
CA GLU A 541 -4.57 -10.52 10.09
C GLU A 541 -3.61 -10.30 8.93
#